data_AF-A0A963LCT7-F1
#
_entry.id   AF-A0A963LCT7-F1
#
_cell.length_a   1.000
_cell.length_b   1.000
_cell.length_c   1.000
_cell.angle_alpha   90.00
_cell.angle_beta   90.00
_cell.angle_gamma   90.00
#
_symmetry.space_group_name_H-M   'P 1'
#
loop_
_entity.id
_entity.type
_entity.pdbx_description
1 polymer ?
#
loop_
_entity_poly.entity_id
_entity_poly.type
_entity_poly.pdbx_seq_one_letter_code
_entity_poly.pdbx_strand_id
1 'polypeptide(L)'
;DYDPGKLGPLGMPWASVYWIPSKKSKLDEGGFTSWPFGVMRYMTSPGEVYGRSPAWLALSDIRVLNTMKRTTLAAAQKVADPPLLASEDGILGAFSQAPGYLNFGGLGANGEPMVKPLQTGGDVRLSIEMMDKEREIIGSAFMLDVFRALVENPQMTATQALELMQERATIMSPIGGRLESEGLGPITERELDLLQRAGQLPEMPPELIEAQGEYKIEYTSPMRKAMRASEAIAISRTLEAIMPVAQVDPGVLDVFDMEATARELADINGYPVKGLRSPEAVMAMKEDRASKEQASALLEAAPAVSSTAANLAKMQASGGLQPGA
;
A
#
# COMPACT_ATOMS: atom_id res chain seq x y z
N ASP A 1 13.65 16.56 -33.10
CA ASP A 1 13.88 15.24 -33.71
C ASP A 1 14.89 14.48 -32.88
N TYR A 2 14.48 13.34 -32.35
CA TYR A 2 15.34 12.40 -31.61
C TYR A 2 16.07 11.52 -32.63
N ASP A 3 17.40 11.43 -32.52
CA ASP A 3 18.28 10.67 -33.41
C ASP A 3 19.12 9.67 -32.59
N PRO A 4 18.65 8.40 -32.47
CA PRO A 4 19.33 7.38 -31.67
C PRO A 4 20.81 7.23 -32.04
N GLY A 5 21.70 7.34 -31.05
CA GLY A 5 23.15 7.18 -31.23
C GLY A 5 23.92 8.45 -31.54
N LYS A 6 23.25 9.60 -31.72
CA LYS A 6 23.92 10.89 -31.87
C LYS A 6 24.51 11.38 -30.54
N LEU A 7 25.69 11.98 -30.59
CA LEU A 7 26.28 12.61 -29.40
C LEU A 7 25.52 13.90 -29.03
N GLY A 8 25.30 14.08 -27.72
CA GLY A 8 24.65 15.27 -27.16
C GLY A 8 23.12 15.17 -27.03
N PRO A 9 22.43 16.30 -26.81
CA PRO A 9 20.99 16.35 -26.52
C PRO A 9 20.09 15.65 -27.54
N LEU A 10 20.47 15.67 -28.83
CA LEU A 10 19.71 15.07 -29.92
C LEU A 10 19.67 13.54 -29.88
N GLY A 11 20.66 12.90 -29.24
CA GLY A 11 20.66 11.45 -29.02
C GLY A 11 20.02 11.03 -27.71
N MET A 12 19.43 11.97 -26.97
CA MET A 12 18.69 11.68 -25.76
C MET A 12 17.18 11.68 -26.06
N PRO A 13 16.42 10.65 -25.63
CA PRO A 13 14.99 10.52 -25.91
C PRO A 13 14.14 11.65 -25.31
N TRP A 14 14.63 12.30 -24.25
CA TRP A 14 13.92 13.39 -23.58
C TRP A 14 14.68 14.71 -23.73
N ALA A 15 14.04 15.74 -24.27
CA ALA A 15 14.62 17.07 -24.37
C ALA A 15 14.46 17.86 -23.06
N SER A 16 15.50 18.59 -22.67
CA SER A 16 15.47 19.58 -21.59
C SER A 16 15.63 20.96 -22.20
N VAL A 17 14.63 21.83 -22.08
CA VAL A 17 14.67 23.16 -22.71
C VAL A 17 14.37 24.23 -21.69
N TYR A 18 15.34 25.11 -21.47
CA TYR A 18 15.13 26.34 -20.69
C TYR A 18 14.69 27.44 -21.65
N TRP A 19 13.52 28.02 -21.39
CA TRP A 19 12.93 29.05 -22.25
C TRP A 19 12.78 30.36 -21.48
N ILE A 20 13.10 31.49 -22.12
CA ILE A 20 12.86 32.83 -21.58
C ILE A 20 11.60 33.40 -22.23
N PRO A 21 10.45 33.46 -21.52
CA PRO A 21 9.18 33.87 -22.12
C PRO A 21 9.22 35.29 -22.69
N SER A 22 9.88 36.23 -21.98
CA SER A 22 9.95 37.63 -22.37
C SER A 22 10.74 37.87 -23.66
N LYS A 23 11.81 37.10 -23.90
CA LYS A 23 12.66 37.20 -25.09
C LYS A 23 12.21 36.30 -26.23
N LYS A 24 11.23 35.41 -25.98
CA LYS A 24 10.80 34.35 -26.92
C LYS A 24 11.99 33.57 -27.49
N SER A 25 12.96 33.23 -26.63
CA SER A 25 14.19 32.56 -27.02
C SER A 25 14.54 31.42 -26.06
N LYS A 26 15.15 30.35 -26.59
CA LYS A 26 15.78 29.30 -25.79
C LYS A 26 17.00 29.88 -25.07
N LEU A 27 17.14 29.57 -23.78
CA LEU A 27 18.33 29.86 -22.99
C LEU A 27 19.33 28.69 -23.09
N ASP A 28 18.83 27.47 -22.94
CA ASP A 28 19.65 26.27 -22.95
C ASP A 28 18.83 25.08 -23.45
N GLU A 29 19.51 24.11 -24.06
CA GLU A 29 18.93 22.88 -24.59
C GLU A 29 19.84 21.69 -24.25
N GLY A 30 19.32 20.83 -23.39
CA GLY A 30 19.93 19.57 -22.97
C GLY A 30 19.00 18.39 -23.25
N GLY A 31 19.28 17.27 -22.61
CA GLY A 31 18.40 16.11 -22.66
C GLY A 31 18.63 15.11 -21.53
N PHE A 32 17.80 14.07 -21.48
CA PHE A 32 17.90 12.97 -20.54
C PHE A 32 17.71 11.62 -21.25
N THR A 33 18.46 10.60 -20.82
CA THR A 33 18.31 9.21 -21.29
C THR A 33 17.08 8.52 -20.73
N SER A 34 16.75 8.84 -19.49
CA SER A 34 15.53 8.42 -18.79
C SER A 34 14.70 9.64 -18.41
N TRP A 35 13.38 9.46 -18.26
CA TRP A 35 12.48 10.55 -17.91
C TRP A 35 12.88 11.14 -16.55
N PRO A 36 13.06 12.47 -16.41
CA PRO A 36 13.68 13.06 -15.23
C PRO A 36 12.75 13.31 -14.04
N PHE A 37 11.44 13.08 -14.19
CA PHE A 37 10.45 13.42 -13.16
C PHE A 37 9.68 12.19 -12.69
N GLY A 38 9.62 11.97 -11.37
CA GLY A 38 8.60 11.10 -10.77
C GLY A 38 7.37 11.93 -10.43
N VAL A 39 6.24 11.68 -11.10
CA VAL A 39 5.00 12.42 -10.88
C VAL A 39 4.04 11.55 -10.08
N MET A 40 4.00 11.77 -8.77
CA MET A 40 3.15 11.01 -7.86
C MET A 40 1.78 11.68 -7.70
N ARG A 41 0.71 10.95 -8.04
CA ARG A 41 -0.66 11.39 -7.78
C ARG A 41 -1.22 10.60 -6.61
N TYR A 42 -1.84 11.29 -5.66
CA TYR A 42 -2.41 10.64 -4.47
C TYR A 42 -3.75 9.95 -4.79
N MET A 43 -4.69 10.66 -5.43
CA MET A 43 -5.96 10.11 -5.94
C MET A 43 -6.23 10.64 -7.35
N THR A 44 -6.92 9.88 -8.20
CA THR A 44 -7.33 10.30 -9.55
C THR A 44 -8.70 9.71 -9.90
N SER A 45 -9.53 10.43 -10.66
CA SER A 45 -10.68 9.86 -11.36
C SER A 45 -10.37 9.54 -12.83
N PRO A 46 -11.13 8.66 -13.51
CA PRO A 46 -10.94 8.39 -14.92
C PRO A 46 -11.00 9.68 -15.76
N GLY A 47 -10.00 9.87 -16.64
CA GLY A 47 -9.89 11.07 -17.47
C GLY A 47 -9.21 12.26 -16.80
N GLU A 48 -8.81 12.17 -15.52
CA GLU A 48 -8.07 13.23 -14.85
C GLU A 48 -6.56 13.17 -15.13
N VAL A 49 -5.98 14.31 -15.48
CA VAL A 49 -4.53 14.46 -15.65
C VAL A 49 -3.84 14.66 -14.29
N TYR A 50 -4.43 15.51 -13.44
CA TYR A 50 -3.86 15.90 -12.15
C TYR A 50 -4.38 15.05 -10.99
N GLY A 51 -3.53 14.85 -9.98
CA GLY A 51 -3.90 14.18 -8.75
C GLY A 51 -4.70 15.07 -7.80
N ARG A 52 -5.57 14.46 -7.00
CA ARG A 52 -6.31 15.07 -5.89
C ARG A 52 -5.66 14.72 -4.56
N SER A 53 -5.71 15.66 -3.62
CA SER A 53 -5.20 15.51 -2.26
C SER A 53 -6.31 15.04 -1.30
N PRO A 54 -6.01 14.33 -0.20
CA PRO A 54 -6.99 14.02 0.83
C PRO A 54 -7.62 15.30 1.43
N ALA A 55 -6.88 16.42 1.39
CA ALA A 55 -7.39 17.73 1.81
C ALA A 55 -8.62 18.19 1.00
N TRP A 56 -8.81 17.70 -0.22
CA TRP A 56 -9.98 18.04 -1.02
C TRP A 56 -11.25 17.39 -0.47
N LEU A 57 -11.13 16.20 0.13
CA LEU A 57 -12.25 15.49 0.74
C LEU A 57 -12.72 16.20 2.03
N ALA A 58 -11.79 16.77 2.80
CA ALA A 58 -12.06 17.44 4.07
C ALA A 58 -12.00 18.97 3.99
N LEU A 59 -12.08 19.57 2.79
CA LEU A 59 -11.86 21.01 2.63
C LEU A 59 -12.92 21.86 3.36
N SER A 60 -14.17 21.39 3.38
CA SER A 60 -15.27 21.98 4.14
C SER A 60 -14.94 22.05 5.63
N ASP A 61 -14.58 20.91 6.20
CA ASP A 61 -14.31 20.68 7.62
C ASP A 61 -13.07 21.49 8.05
N ILE A 62 -12.03 21.55 7.22
CA ILE A 62 -10.87 22.42 7.43
C ILE A 62 -11.29 23.90 7.53
N ARG A 63 -12.20 24.37 6.66
CA ARG A 63 -12.69 25.76 6.68
C ARG A 63 -13.56 26.04 7.89
N VAL A 64 -14.42 25.10 8.28
CA VAL A 64 -15.27 25.17 9.48
C VAL A 64 -14.37 25.24 10.72
N LEU A 65 -13.44 24.30 10.89
CA LEU A 65 -12.49 24.28 12.00
C LEU A 65 -11.68 25.57 12.12
N ASN A 66 -11.18 26.10 11.00
CA ASN A 66 -10.44 27.37 10.98
C ASN A 66 -11.31 28.55 11.43
N THR A 67 -12.59 28.55 11.05
CA THR A 67 -13.55 29.59 11.44
C THR A 67 -13.88 29.49 12.93
N MET A 68 -14.17 28.28 13.41
CA MET A 68 -14.41 28.02 14.83
C MET A 68 -13.21 28.44 15.68
N LYS A 69 -11.99 28.02 15.29
CA LYS A 69 -10.75 28.39 15.98
C LYS A 69 -10.59 29.90 16.08
N ARG A 70 -10.88 30.65 15.00
CA ARG A 70 -10.81 32.11 15.02
C ARG A 70 -11.79 32.70 16.03
N THR A 71 -13.03 32.24 16.04
CA THR A 71 -14.08 32.72 16.97
C THR A 71 -13.75 32.36 18.42
N THR A 72 -13.32 31.13 18.69
CA THR A 72 -12.93 30.68 20.03
C THR A 72 -11.72 31.46 20.55
N LEU A 73 -10.73 31.74 19.70
CA LEU A 73 -9.59 32.58 20.09
C LEU A 73 -10.01 34.02 20.40
N ALA A 74 -10.90 34.61 19.60
CA ALA A 74 -11.42 35.95 19.88
C ALA A 74 -12.20 35.99 21.20
N ALA A 75 -12.98 34.96 21.50
CA ALA A 75 -13.66 34.83 22.79
C ALA A 75 -12.66 34.68 23.95
N ALA A 76 -11.66 33.81 23.80
CA ALA A 76 -10.62 33.60 24.81
C ALA A 76 -9.83 34.89 25.09
N GLN A 77 -9.53 35.69 24.06
CA GLN A 77 -8.87 36.99 24.22
C GLN A 77 -9.72 37.97 25.05
N LYS A 78 -11.03 38.04 24.82
CA LYS A 78 -11.93 38.90 25.62
C LYS A 78 -12.07 38.44 27.06
N VAL A 79 -11.81 37.15 27.36
CA VAL A 79 -11.78 36.65 28.73
C VAL A 79 -10.44 36.98 29.40
N ALA A 80 -9.34 36.84 28.67
CA ALA A 80 -7.99 37.10 29.19
C ALA A 80 -7.70 38.60 29.36
N ASP A 81 -8.20 39.43 28.45
CA ASP A 81 -8.03 40.89 28.44
C ASP A 81 -9.37 41.58 28.13
N PRO A 82 -10.29 41.62 29.12
CA PRO A 82 -11.64 42.11 28.91
C PRO A 82 -11.65 43.62 28.64
N PRO A 83 -12.51 44.11 27.72
CA PRO A 83 -12.73 45.54 27.60
C PRO A 83 -13.31 46.08 28.92
N LEU A 84 -12.74 47.19 29.38
CA LEU A 84 -13.12 47.82 30.64
C LEU A 84 -14.14 48.93 30.38
N LEU A 85 -15.00 49.18 31.37
CA LEU A 85 -15.95 50.28 31.36
C LEU A 85 -15.50 51.32 32.39
N ALA A 86 -15.48 52.58 31.99
CA ALA A 86 -15.21 53.72 32.87
C ALA A 86 -16.42 54.65 32.94
N SER A 87 -16.60 55.32 34.08
CA SER A 87 -17.60 56.35 34.27
C SER A 87 -17.12 57.69 33.70
N GLU A 88 -17.91 58.30 32.81
CA GLU A 88 -17.73 59.66 32.30
C GLU A 88 -19.12 60.24 31.97
N ASP A 89 -19.30 61.57 32.09
CA ASP A 89 -20.55 62.27 31.75
C ASP A 89 -20.76 62.31 30.23
N GLY A 90 -21.12 61.16 29.66
CA GLY A 90 -21.45 60.98 28.25
C GLY A 90 -20.54 59.99 27.52
N ILE A 91 -21.09 59.30 26.53
CA ILE A 91 -20.32 58.47 25.60
C ILE A 91 -19.77 59.41 24.52
N LEU A 92 -18.59 60.00 24.76
CA LEU A 92 -17.94 60.90 23.80
C LEU A 92 -17.11 60.14 22.74
N GLY A 93 -16.89 58.82 22.92
CA GLY A 93 -16.09 57.97 22.03
C GLY A 93 -16.86 56.79 21.39
N ALA A 94 -16.27 56.17 20.37
CA ALA A 94 -16.84 54.97 19.74
C ALA A 94 -16.73 53.76 20.68
N PHE A 95 -17.86 53.08 20.94
CA PHE A 95 -17.88 51.84 21.71
C PHE A 95 -17.12 50.72 20.96
N SER A 96 -16.22 50.03 21.65
CA SER A 96 -15.42 48.94 21.08
C SER A 96 -15.41 47.71 21.98
N GLN A 97 -15.50 46.54 21.36
CA GLN A 97 -15.35 45.24 22.03
C GLN A 97 -13.96 44.61 21.80
N ALA A 98 -13.00 45.38 21.27
CA ALA A 98 -11.64 44.90 21.15
C ALA A 98 -11.08 44.55 22.55
N PRO A 99 -10.32 43.45 22.70
CA PRO A 99 -9.63 43.13 23.94
C PRO A 99 -8.80 44.33 24.46
N GLY A 100 -8.82 44.56 25.77
CA GLY A 100 -8.07 45.65 26.43
C GLY A 100 -8.57 47.07 26.18
N TYR A 101 -9.67 47.26 25.45
CA TYR A 101 -10.21 48.60 25.16
C TYR A 101 -10.93 49.20 26.38
N LEU A 102 -10.67 50.48 26.66
CA LEU A 102 -11.35 51.24 27.71
C LEU A 102 -12.52 52.04 27.14
N ASN A 103 -13.74 51.65 27.48
CA ASN A 103 -14.98 52.31 27.05
C ASN A 103 -15.44 53.31 28.11
N PHE A 104 -15.30 54.61 27.81
CA PHE A 104 -15.81 55.69 28.64
C PHE A 104 -17.31 55.90 28.46
N GLY A 105 -17.99 56.30 29.54
CA GLY A 105 -19.45 56.44 29.57
C GLY A 105 -20.21 55.11 29.57
N GLY A 106 -19.51 53.98 29.78
CA GLY A 106 -20.10 52.65 29.82
C GLY A 106 -20.62 52.21 31.20
N LEU A 107 -20.27 52.94 32.26
CA LEU A 107 -20.77 52.76 33.63
C LEU A 107 -21.78 53.86 33.97
N GLY A 108 -22.95 53.46 34.45
CA GLY A 108 -23.95 54.39 34.97
C GLY A 108 -23.53 55.00 36.32
N ALA A 109 -24.25 56.02 36.77
CA ALA A 109 -23.97 56.71 38.04
C ALA A 109 -24.00 55.80 39.28
N ASN A 110 -24.66 54.64 39.18
CA ASN A 110 -24.74 53.60 40.19
C ASN A 110 -23.65 52.51 40.07
N GLY A 111 -22.70 52.65 39.13
CA GLY A 111 -21.65 51.66 38.86
C GLY A 111 -22.12 50.44 38.07
N GLU A 112 -23.35 50.42 37.56
CA GLU A 112 -23.86 49.34 36.71
C GLU A 112 -23.44 49.53 35.24
N PRO A 113 -23.06 48.45 34.52
CA PRO A 113 -22.84 48.51 33.09
C PRO A 113 -24.10 48.99 32.34
N MET A 114 -23.97 50.05 31.55
CA MET A 114 -25.07 50.57 30.74
C MET A 114 -25.33 49.72 29.49
N VAL A 115 -24.31 48.99 29.03
CA VAL A 115 -24.39 48.03 27.93
C VAL A 115 -24.10 46.63 28.47
N LYS A 116 -25.06 45.72 28.35
CA LYS A 116 -24.95 44.33 28.81
C LYS A 116 -25.09 43.38 27.62
N PRO A 117 -24.24 42.35 27.50
CA PRO A 117 -24.43 41.34 26.47
C PRO A 117 -25.73 40.58 26.72
N LEU A 118 -26.44 40.24 25.64
CA LEU A 118 -27.53 39.27 25.74
C LEU A 118 -26.90 37.90 26.03
N GLN A 119 -27.07 37.40 27.26
CA GLN A 119 -26.63 36.06 27.62
C GLN A 119 -27.66 35.05 27.10
N THR A 120 -27.39 34.47 25.94
CA THR A 120 -28.22 33.40 25.34
C THR A 120 -27.94 32.02 25.94
N GLY A 121 -27.03 31.90 26.90
CA GLY A 121 -26.64 30.63 27.52
C GLY A 121 -25.68 29.79 26.67
N GLY A 122 -25.00 30.38 25.67
CA GLY A 122 -24.04 29.68 24.82
C GLY A 122 -22.78 29.25 25.59
N ASP A 123 -22.43 27.97 25.50
CA ASP A 123 -21.24 27.39 26.14
C ASP A 123 -20.03 27.38 25.17
N VAL A 124 -18.93 28.02 25.56
CA VAL A 124 -17.67 28.02 24.80
C VAL A 124 -17.04 26.61 24.79
N ARG A 125 -17.30 25.78 25.81
CA ARG A 125 -16.79 24.40 25.87
C ARG A 125 -17.37 23.52 24.77
N LEU A 126 -18.63 23.73 24.40
CA LEU A 126 -19.26 23.08 23.24
C LEU A 126 -18.47 23.36 21.95
N SER A 127 -17.89 24.57 21.82
CA SER A 127 -17.06 24.90 20.65
C SER A 127 -15.79 24.06 20.57
N ILE A 128 -15.18 23.72 21.72
CA ILE A 128 -13.98 22.87 21.75
C ILE A 128 -14.34 21.44 21.32
N GLU A 129 -15.42 20.88 21.87
CA GLU A 129 -15.88 19.53 21.53
C GLU A 129 -16.24 19.42 20.04
N MET A 130 -16.95 20.41 19.49
CA MET A 130 -17.23 20.46 18.06
C MET A 130 -15.94 20.56 17.22
N MET A 131 -14.95 21.35 17.66
CA MET A 131 -13.66 21.45 16.97
C MET A 131 -12.89 20.11 17.00
N ASP A 132 -13.02 19.33 18.07
CA ASP A 132 -12.43 17.99 18.14
C ASP A 132 -13.10 17.03 17.15
N LYS A 133 -14.42 17.13 16.96
CA LYS A 133 -15.12 16.37 15.91
C LYS A 133 -14.66 16.72 14.50
N GLU A 134 -14.46 18.01 14.21
CA GLU A 134 -13.86 18.43 12.93
C GLU A 134 -12.43 17.85 12.76
N ARG A 135 -11.62 17.84 13.83
CA ARG A 135 -10.27 17.24 13.79
C ARG A 135 -10.30 15.74 13.55
N GLU A 136 -11.27 15.02 14.11
CA GLU A 136 -11.46 13.58 13.87
C GLU A 136 -11.76 13.31 12.39
N ILE A 137 -12.69 14.07 11.78
CA ILE A 137 -13.05 13.95 10.37
C ILE A 137 -11.86 14.24 9.46
N ILE A 138 -11.17 15.37 9.71
CA ILE A 138 -9.96 15.73 8.97
C ILE A 138 -8.89 14.65 9.14
N GLY A 139 -8.67 14.17 10.36
CA GLY A 139 -7.69 13.13 10.65
C GLY A 139 -7.97 11.83 9.89
N SER A 140 -9.23 11.41 9.82
CA SER A 140 -9.64 10.24 9.06
C SER A 140 -9.40 10.41 7.55
N ALA A 141 -9.68 11.59 6.98
CA ALA A 141 -9.38 11.85 5.56
C ALA A 141 -7.87 11.74 5.24
N PHE A 142 -7.00 12.04 6.20
CA PHE A 142 -5.54 11.87 6.09
C PHE A 142 -5.03 10.52 6.60
N MET A 143 -5.93 9.56 6.88
CA MET A 143 -5.59 8.22 7.35
C MET A 143 -4.81 8.20 8.67
N LEU A 144 -4.99 9.21 9.54
CA LEU A 144 -4.31 9.25 10.85
C LEU A 144 -4.72 8.09 11.75
N ASP A 145 -5.93 7.59 11.59
CA ASP A 145 -6.43 6.38 12.24
C ASP A 145 -5.59 5.14 11.91
N VAL A 146 -5.07 5.05 10.68
CA VAL A 146 -4.16 3.96 10.27
C VAL A 146 -2.85 3.99 11.08
N PHE A 147 -2.29 5.17 11.31
CA PHE A 147 -1.01 5.33 12.00
C PHE A 147 -1.15 5.35 13.53
N ARG A 148 -2.25 5.89 14.07
CA ARG A 148 -2.51 5.95 15.52
C ARG A 148 -2.78 4.58 16.13
N ALA A 149 -3.41 3.68 15.39
CA ALA A 149 -3.65 2.30 15.79
C ALA A 149 -2.39 1.55 16.27
N LEU A 150 -1.24 1.85 15.65
CA LEU A 150 0.06 1.23 15.99
C LEU A 150 0.71 1.84 17.24
N VAL A 151 0.31 3.04 17.64
CA VAL A 151 0.96 3.82 18.71
C VAL A 151 0.11 3.83 19.99
N GLU A 152 -1.21 3.87 19.87
CA GLU A 152 -2.11 4.14 20.99
C GLU A 152 -2.60 2.89 21.76
N ASN A 153 -2.42 1.67 21.23
CA ASN A 153 -2.84 0.42 21.89
C ASN A 153 -1.69 -0.58 22.17
N PRO A 154 -0.82 -0.32 23.16
CA PRO A 154 0.26 -1.24 23.54
C PRO A 154 -0.22 -2.58 24.14
N GLN A 155 -1.49 -2.65 24.57
CA GLN A 155 -2.11 -3.85 25.18
C GLN A 155 -2.91 -4.68 24.17
N MET A 156 -2.84 -4.36 22.87
CA MET A 156 -3.56 -5.09 21.84
C MET A 156 -2.99 -6.49 21.67
N THR A 157 -3.86 -7.49 21.55
CA THR A 157 -3.43 -8.86 21.23
C THR A 157 -2.86 -8.92 19.81
N ALA A 158 -1.90 -9.81 19.57
CA ALA A 158 -1.21 -9.92 18.27
C ALA A 158 -2.18 -10.13 17.09
N THR A 159 -3.27 -10.87 17.31
CA THR A 159 -4.30 -11.12 16.29
C THR A 159 -5.10 -9.85 15.96
N GLN A 160 -5.55 -9.11 16.99
CA GLN A 160 -6.26 -7.85 16.79
C GLN A 160 -5.38 -6.81 16.10
N ALA A 161 -4.07 -6.80 16.42
CA ALA A 161 -3.11 -5.93 15.74
C ALA A 161 -3.01 -6.25 14.24
N LEU A 162 -2.94 -7.54 13.89
CA LEU A 162 -2.88 -7.99 12.50
C LEU A 162 -4.17 -7.71 11.74
N GLU A 163 -5.34 -7.99 12.32
CA GLU A 163 -6.65 -7.69 11.70
C GLU A 163 -6.84 -6.18 11.46
N LEU A 164 -6.46 -5.36 12.43
CA LEU A 164 -6.52 -3.91 12.30
C LEU A 164 -5.54 -3.40 11.24
N MET A 165 -4.29 -3.89 11.24
CA MET A 165 -3.33 -3.56 10.18
C MET A 165 -3.85 -3.97 8.80
N GLN A 166 -4.56 -5.09 8.68
CA GLN A 166 -5.13 -5.59 7.44
C GLN A 166 -6.29 -4.72 6.92
N GLU A 167 -7.26 -4.39 7.78
CA GLU A 167 -8.38 -3.50 7.42
C GLU A 167 -7.84 -2.17 6.88
N ARG A 168 -6.83 -1.62 7.56
CA ARG A 168 -6.24 -0.33 7.19
C ARG A 168 -5.34 -0.41 5.96
N ALA A 169 -4.59 -1.49 5.79
CA ALA A 169 -3.75 -1.66 4.61
C ALA A 169 -4.58 -1.86 3.34
N THR A 170 -5.80 -2.40 3.46
CA THR A 170 -6.77 -2.45 2.35
C THR A 170 -7.12 -1.06 1.83
N ILE A 171 -7.31 -0.09 2.74
CA ILE A 171 -7.60 1.32 2.39
C ILE A 171 -6.39 1.97 1.72
N MET A 172 -5.18 1.68 2.21
CA MET A 172 -3.95 2.26 1.66
C MET A 172 -3.48 1.60 0.35
N SER A 173 -3.89 0.36 0.07
CA SER A 173 -3.44 -0.42 -1.09
C SER A 173 -3.48 0.34 -2.43
N PRO A 174 -4.60 0.99 -2.81
CA PRO A 174 -4.67 1.68 -4.10
C PRO A 174 -3.78 2.92 -4.17
N ILE A 175 -3.59 3.61 -3.03
CA ILE A 175 -2.72 4.78 -2.93
C ILE A 175 -1.26 4.31 -3.01
N GLY A 176 -0.90 3.29 -2.24
CA GLY A 176 0.44 2.70 -2.25
C GLY A 176 0.84 2.19 -3.63
N GLY A 177 0.00 1.36 -4.27
CA GLY A 177 0.27 0.85 -5.61
C GLY A 177 0.41 1.95 -6.67
N ARG A 178 -0.32 3.05 -6.53
CA ARG A 178 -0.17 4.22 -7.40
C ARG A 178 1.14 4.97 -7.17
N LEU A 179 1.51 5.21 -5.91
CA LEU A 179 2.79 5.85 -5.57
C LEU A 179 3.97 5.00 -6.06
N GLU A 180 3.86 3.68 -5.97
CA GLU A 180 4.83 2.72 -6.49
C GLU A 180 4.91 2.76 -8.03
N SER A 181 3.79 2.71 -8.74
CA SER A 181 3.77 2.64 -10.21
C SER A 181 4.02 3.98 -10.91
N GLU A 182 3.50 5.10 -10.39
CA GLU A 182 3.62 6.43 -11.03
C GLU A 182 4.85 7.21 -10.55
N GLY A 183 5.38 6.85 -9.37
CA GLY A 183 6.45 7.60 -8.71
C GLY A 183 7.70 6.79 -8.49
N LEU A 184 7.67 5.89 -7.51
CA LEU A 184 8.86 5.19 -7.03
C LEU A 184 9.47 4.31 -8.12
N GLY A 185 8.66 3.63 -8.94
CA GLY A 185 9.11 2.76 -10.01
C GLY A 185 9.92 3.53 -11.05
N PRO A 186 9.32 4.56 -11.69
CA PRO A 186 10.03 5.41 -12.64
C PRO A 186 11.29 6.09 -12.06
N ILE A 187 11.26 6.49 -10.78
CA ILE A 187 12.45 7.05 -10.11
C ILE A 187 13.52 5.98 -9.94
N THR A 188 13.17 4.77 -9.51
CA THR A 188 14.10 3.66 -9.32
C THR A 188 14.76 3.27 -10.65
N GLU A 189 13.98 3.16 -11.73
CA GLU A 189 14.51 2.89 -13.07
C GLU A 189 15.48 3.97 -13.52
N ARG A 190 15.15 5.24 -13.25
CA ARG A 190 16.04 6.37 -13.52
C ARG A 190 17.33 6.29 -12.69
N GLU A 191 17.25 5.98 -11.41
CA GLU A 191 18.42 5.84 -10.55
C GLU A 191 19.36 4.75 -11.09
N LEU A 192 18.81 3.60 -11.50
CA LEU A 192 19.59 2.53 -12.13
C LEU A 192 20.25 2.99 -13.44
N ASP A 193 19.52 3.67 -14.34
CA ASP A 193 20.07 4.24 -15.57
C ASP A 193 21.23 5.22 -15.28
N LEU A 194 21.05 6.13 -14.31
CA LEU A 194 22.07 7.11 -13.93
C LEU A 194 23.31 6.43 -13.33
N LEU A 195 23.13 5.45 -12.44
CA LEU A 195 24.23 4.71 -11.81
C LEU A 195 24.98 3.85 -12.83
N GLN A 196 24.27 3.21 -13.76
CA GLN A 196 24.87 2.44 -14.84
C GLN A 196 25.75 3.32 -15.72
N ARG A 197 25.25 4.50 -16.11
CA ARG A 197 26.00 5.46 -16.93
C ARG A 197 27.18 6.07 -16.19
N ALA A 198 27.08 6.21 -14.87
CA ALA A 198 28.17 6.64 -14.01
C ALA A 198 29.20 5.53 -13.73
N GLY A 199 28.96 4.28 -14.17
CA GLY A 199 29.82 3.14 -13.87
C GLY A 199 29.87 2.79 -12.38
N GLN A 200 28.83 3.14 -11.62
CA GLN A 200 28.76 2.94 -10.16
C GLN A 200 28.01 1.66 -9.76
N LEU A 201 27.36 0.99 -10.72
CA LEU A 201 26.76 -0.31 -10.47
C LEU A 201 27.84 -1.39 -10.34
N PRO A 202 27.62 -2.41 -9.49
CA PRO A 202 28.47 -3.59 -9.47
C PRO A 202 28.39 -4.33 -10.82
N GLU A 203 29.30 -5.29 -11.01
CA GLU A 203 29.22 -6.21 -12.15
C GLU A 203 27.84 -6.89 -12.17
N MET A 204 27.24 -6.98 -13.36
CA MET A 204 25.90 -7.51 -13.51
C MET A 204 25.86 -8.99 -13.12
N PRO A 205 24.99 -9.41 -12.18
CA PRO A 205 24.82 -10.81 -11.81
C PRO A 205 24.49 -11.70 -13.02
N PRO A 206 24.98 -12.96 -13.08
CA PRO A 206 24.70 -13.88 -14.17
C PRO A 206 23.21 -14.08 -14.46
N GLU A 207 22.37 -14.11 -13.42
CA GLU A 207 20.92 -14.29 -13.54
C GLU A 207 20.26 -13.11 -14.27
N LEU A 208 20.76 -11.89 -14.05
CA LEU A 208 20.27 -10.70 -14.76
C LEU A 208 20.80 -10.64 -16.20
N ILE A 209 21.99 -11.16 -16.47
CA ILE A 209 22.52 -11.28 -17.84
C ILE A 209 21.66 -12.26 -18.64
N GLU A 210 21.33 -13.42 -18.05
CA GLU A 210 20.46 -14.43 -18.66
C GLU A 210 19.06 -13.85 -18.94
N ALA A 211 18.54 -13.04 -18.01
CA ALA A 211 17.28 -12.30 -18.17
C ALA A 211 17.39 -11.08 -19.11
N GLN A 212 18.51 -10.87 -19.81
CA GLN A 212 18.74 -9.72 -20.71
C GLN A 212 18.54 -8.35 -20.04
N GLY A 213 18.81 -8.27 -18.73
CA GLY A 213 18.59 -7.07 -17.94
C GLY A 213 17.12 -6.80 -17.59
N GLU A 214 16.21 -7.74 -17.82
CA GLU A 214 14.84 -7.65 -17.31
C GLU A 214 14.82 -7.79 -15.78
N TYR A 215 14.08 -6.90 -15.13
CA TYR A 215 13.87 -6.93 -13.70
C TYR A 215 12.46 -6.46 -13.34
N LYS A 216 12.02 -6.86 -12.15
CA LYS A 216 10.78 -6.38 -11.55
C LYS A 216 11.13 -5.73 -10.21
N ILE A 217 10.65 -4.50 -10.01
CA ILE A 217 10.83 -3.79 -8.75
C ILE A 217 9.80 -4.31 -7.76
N GLU A 218 10.27 -4.88 -6.65
CA GLU A 218 9.41 -5.38 -5.58
C GLU A 218 9.62 -4.58 -4.29
N TYR A 219 8.54 -3.93 -3.83
CA TYR A 219 8.56 -3.14 -2.61
C TYR A 219 8.32 -4.02 -1.39
N THR A 220 9.35 -4.14 -0.55
CA THR A 220 9.34 -4.96 0.67
C THR A 220 9.07 -4.14 1.93
N SER A 221 7.98 -3.36 1.94
CA SER A 221 7.59 -2.61 3.15
C SER A 221 6.87 -3.51 4.17
N PRO A 222 6.97 -3.25 5.49
CA PRO A 222 6.19 -3.98 6.50
C PRO A 222 4.67 -3.96 6.25
N MET A 223 4.17 -2.87 5.68
CA MET A 223 2.77 -2.74 5.26
C MET A 223 2.46 -3.66 4.07
N ARG A 224 3.33 -3.77 3.06
CA ARG A 224 3.17 -4.73 1.95
C ARG A 224 3.16 -6.16 2.45
N LYS A 225 4.02 -6.50 3.42
CA LYS A 225 4.00 -7.80 4.10
C LYS A 225 2.69 -8.02 4.86
N ALA A 226 2.20 -7.02 5.58
CA ALA A 226 0.90 -7.09 6.28
C ALA A 226 -0.29 -7.24 5.32
N MET A 227 -0.26 -6.58 4.15
CA MET A 227 -1.27 -6.78 3.11
C MET A 227 -1.27 -8.20 2.58
N ARG A 228 -0.08 -8.72 2.24
CA ARG A 228 0.07 -10.09 1.72
C ARG A 228 -0.20 -11.16 2.79
N ALA A 229 -0.04 -10.85 4.08
CA ALA A 229 -0.42 -11.77 5.15
C ALA A 229 -1.89 -12.22 5.06
N SER A 230 -2.78 -11.35 4.57
CA SER A 230 -4.18 -11.72 4.29
C SER A 230 -4.33 -12.77 3.20
N GLU A 231 -3.51 -12.67 2.15
CA GLU A 231 -3.47 -13.63 1.04
C GLU A 231 -2.97 -14.98 1.57
N ALA A 232 -1.92 -14.99 2.41
CA ALA A 232 -1.46 -16.22 3.05
C ALA A 232 -2.54 -16.87 3.93
N ILE A 233 -3.26 -16.07 4.75
CA ILE A 233 -4.37 -16.59 5.56
C ILE A 233 -5.49 -17.15 4.66
N ALA A 234 -5.84 -16.47 3.59
CA ALA A 234 -6.86 -16.91 2.64
C ALA A 234 -6.46 -18.22 1.93
N ILE A 235 -5.19 -18.34 1.52
CA ILE A 235 -4.64 -19.57 0.96
C ILE A 235 -4.70 -20.70 1.98
N SER A 236 -4.18 -20.48 3.19
CA SER A 236 -4.18 -21.50 4.25
C SER A 236 -5.60 -21.96 4.59
N ARG A 237 -6.55 -21.04 4.74
CA ARG A 237 -7.95 -21.37 5.02
C ARG A 237 -8.62 -22.13 3.87
N THR A 238 -8.31 -21.77 2.62
CA THR A 238 -8.79 -22.49 1.44
C THR A 238 -8.26 -23.92 1.43
N LEU A 239 -6.97 -24.12 1.72
CA LEU A 239 -6.36 -25.44 1.81
C LEU A 239 -6.95 -26.25 2.96
N GLU A 240 -7.12 -25.68 4.15
CA GLU A 240 -7.78 -26.35 5.28
C GLU A 240 -9.21 -26.78 4.95
N ALA A 241 -9.95 -25.95 4.20
CA ALA A 241 -11.33 -26.26 3.80
C ALA A 241 -11.40 -27.33 2.69
N ILE A 242 -10.39 -27.44 1.82
CA ILE A 242 -10.38 -28.42 0.73
C ILE A 242 -9.91 -29.80 1.18
N MET A 243 -9.11 -29.90 2.25
CA MET A 243 -8.57 -31.17 2.75
C MET A 243 -9.65 -32.25 3.02
N PRO A 244 -10.82 -31.94 3.63
CA PRO A 244 -11.90 -32.92 3.78
C PRO A 244 -12.54 -33.35 2.46
N VAL A 245 -12.60 -32.45 1.46
CA VAL A 245 -13.14 -32.75 0.13
C VAL A 245 -12.19 -33.68 -0.62
N ALA A 246 -10.89 -33.44 -0.49
CA ALA A 246 -9.84 -34.28 -1.08
C ALA A 246 -9.82 -35.72 -0.52
N GLN A 247 -10.40 -35.96 0.67
CA GLN A 247 -10.60 -37.32 1.20
C GLN A 247 -11.70 -38.09 0.46
N VAL A 248 -12.65 -37.39 -0.15
CA VAL A 248 -13.77 -37.99 -0.90
C VAL A 248 -13.41 -38.09 -2.38
N ASP A 249 -12.85 -37.02 -2.95
CA ASP A 249 -12.37 -36.97 -4.33
C ASP A 249 -10.96 -36.33 -4.38
N PRO A 250 -9.90 -37.14 -4.51
CA PRO A 250 -8.54 -36.65 -4.60
C PRO A 250 -8.29 -35.72 -5.80
N GLY A 251 -9.07 -35.84 -6.88
CA GLY A 251 -8.91 -35.02 -8.10
C GLY A 251 -9.21 -33.54 -7.90
N VAL A 252 -9.85 -33.17 -6.77
CA VAL A 252 -10.08 -31.76 -6.40
C VAL A 252 -8.77 -31.02 -6.14
N LEU A 253 -7.69 -31.71 -5.76
CA LEU A 253 -6.37 -31.09 -5.57
C LEU A 253 -5.73 -30.66 -6.89
N ASP A 254 -6.10 -31.27 -8.02
CA ASP A 254 -5.56 -30.94 -9.35
C ASP A 254 -5.98 -29.55 -9.83
N VAL A 255 -6.98 -28.95 -9.18
CA VAL A 255 -7.41 -27.56 -9.42
C VAL A 255 -6.35 -26.56 -8.95
N PHE A 256 -5.48 -26.95 -8.01
CA PHE A 256 -4.51 -26.06 -7.39
C PHE A 256 -3.07 -26.44 -7.76
N ASP A 257 -2.27 -25.46 -8.17
CA ASP A 257 -0.83 -25.65 -8.26
C ASP A 257 -0.22 -25.58 -6.85
N MET A 258 -0.08 -26.74 -6.21
CA MET A 258 0.44 -26.85 -4.85
C MET A 258 1.91 -26.43 -4.74
N GLU A 259 2.69 -26.51 -5.83
CA GLU A 259 4.08 -26.08 -5.83
C GLU A 259 4.19 -24.55 -5.88
N ALA A 260 3.47 -23.93 -6.80
CA ALA A 260 3.37 -22.47 -6.87
C ALA A 260 2.78 -21.90 -5.57
N THR A 261 1.74 -22.53 -5.03
CA THR A 261 1.10 -22.12 -3.76
C THR A 261 2.07 -22.18 -2.59
N ALA A 262 2.90 -23.23 -2.49
CA ALA A 262 3.89 -23.35 -1.43
C ALA A 262 4.99 -22.28 -1.53
N ARG A 263 5.42 -21.94 -2.76
CA ARG A 263 6.40 -20.87 -2.99
C ARG A 263 5.83 -19.49 -2.69
N GLU A 264 4.59 -19.24 -3.08
CA GLU A 264 3.87 -18.00 -2.78
C GLU A 264 3.72 -17.80 -1.25
N LEU A 265 3.27 -18.83 -0.53
CA LEU A 265 3.20 -18.79 0.94
C LEU A 265 4.57 -18.57 1.60
N ALA A 266 5.63 -19.17 1.06
CA ALA A 266 6.98 -18.98 1.56
C ALA A 266 7.45 -17.53 1.39
N ASP A 267 7.17 -16.91 0.23
CA ASP A 267 7.49 -15.51 -0.03
C ASP A 267 6.70 -14.55 0.88
N ILE A 268 5.38 -14.74 0.99
CA ILE A 268 4.51 -13.92 1.84
C ILE A 268 4.98 -13.96 3.31
N ASN A 269 5.28 -15.15 3.83
CA ASN A 269 5.71 -15.33 5.22
C ASN A 269 7.19 -14.96 5.46
N GLY A 270 7.92 -14.55 4.41
CA GLY A 270 9.31 -14.12 4.51
C GLY A 270 10.28 -15.28 4.76
N TYR A 271 9.96 -16.48 4.29
CA TYR A 271 10.87 -17.62 4.35
C TYR A 271 12.11 -17.33 3.49
N PRO A 272 13.34 -17.53 4.01
CA PRO A 272 14.55 -17.20 3.25
C PRO A 272 14.63 -17.98 1.93
N VAL A 273 14.85 -17.26 0.81
CA VAL A 273 14.98 -17.87 -0.53
C VAL A 273 16.09 -18.93 -0.56
N LYS A 274 17.17 -18.72 0.19
CA LYS A 274 18.26 -19.70 0.35
C LYS A 274 17.82 -21.04 0.95
N GLY A 275 16.71 -21.06 1.68
CA GLY A 275 16.10 -22.28 2.22
C GLY A 275 15.16 -22.97 1.24
N LEU A 276 14.74 -22.30 0.16
CA LEU A 276 13.92 -22.88 -0.88
C LEU A 276 14.79 -23.69 -1.85
N ARG A 277 14.29 -24.86 -2.25
CA ARG A 277 14.96 -25.66 -3.28
C ARG A 277 14.77 -25.02 -4.65
N SER A 278 15.79 -25.10 -5.50
CA SER A 278 15.70 -24.61 -6.88
C SER A 278 14.64 -25.41 -7.66
N PRO A 279 14.04 -24.81 -8.71
CA PRO A 279 13.13 -25.52 -9.58
C PRO A 279 13.76 -26.79 -10.18
N GLU A 280 15.04 -26.77 -10.56
CA GLU A 280 15.70 -27.97 -11.12
C GLU A 280 15.83 -29.06 -10.06
N ALA A 281 16.17 -28.71 -8.82
CA ALA A 281 16.26 -29.69 -7.73
C ALA A 281 14.91 -30.37 -7.43
N VAL A 282 13.80 -29.63 -7.54
CA VAL A 282 12.45 -30.19 -7.38
C VAL A 282 12.08 -31.09 -8.55
N MET A 283 12.41 -30.69 -9.77
CA MET A 283 12.14 -31.48 -10.98
C MET A 283 12.91 -32.81 -10.97
N ALA A 284 14.21 -32.78 -10.64
CA ALA A 284 15.03 -33.99 -10.51
C ALA A 284 14.47 -34.96 -9.45
N MET A 285 13.93 -34.43 -8.34
CA MET A 285 13.28 -35.27 -7.32
C MET A 285 11.94 -35.85 -7.77
N LYS A 286 11.20 -35.17 -8.65
CA LYS A 286 9.97 -35.72 -9.24
C LYS A 286 10.32 -36.87 -10.20
N GLU A 287 11.34 -36.70 -11.02
CA GLU A 287 11.84 -37.76 -11.92
C GLU A 287 12.37 -38.98 -11.14
N ASP A 288 13.12 -38.75 -10.07
CA ASP A 288 13.58 -39.83 -9.18
C ASP A 288 12.41 -40.54 -8.47
N ARG A 289 11.35 -39.82 -8.08
CA ARG A 289 10.13 -40.44 -7.53
C ARG A 289 9.36 -41.25 -8.56
N ALA A 290 9.13 -40.68 -9.75
CA ALA A 290 8.42 -41.35 -10.83
C ALA A 290 9.14 -42.63 -11.27
N SER A 291 10.47 -42.58 -11.39
CA SER A 291 11.27 -43.77 -11.73
C SER A 291 11.23 -44.83 -10.62
N LYS A 292 11.24 -44.44 -9.34
CA LYS A 292 11.08 -45.37 -8.21
C LYS A 292 9.70 -45.99 -8.13
N GLU A 293 8.64 -45.21 -8.36
CA GLU A 293 7.26 -45.71 -8.40
C GLU A 293 7.03 -46.68 -9.58
N GLN A 294 7.61 -46.37 -10.74
CA GLN A 294 7.54 -47.26 -11.90
C GLN A 294 8.33 -48.56 -11.66
N ALA A 295 9.48 -48.48 -11.00
CA ALA A 295 10.26 -49.65 -10.59
C ALA A 295 9.55 -50.49 -9.53
N SER A 296 8.91 -49.87 -8.53
CA SER A 296 8.15 -50.60 -7.51
C SER A 296 6.89 -51.26 -8.09
N ALA A 297 6.17 -50.59 -9.01
CA ALA A 297 5.03 -51.16 -9.70
C ALA A 297 5.41 -52.40 -10.55
N LEU A 298 6.59 -52.37 -11.19
CA LEU A 298 7.13 -53.52 -11.92
C LEU A 298 7.51 -54.68 -10.99
N LEU A 299 8.05 -54.39 -9.81
CA LEU A 299 8.42 -55.40 -8.80
C LEU A 299 7.19 -56.01 -8.11
N GLU A 300 6.13 -55.25 -7.85
CA GLU A 300 4.87 -55.78 -7.31
C GLU A 300 4.02 -56.52 -8.35
N ALA A 301 4.14 -56.18 -9.64
CA ALA A 301 3.50 -56.94 -10.72
C ALA A 301 4.25 -58.25 -11.05
N ALA A 302 5.53 -58.39 -10.65
CA ALA A 302 6.36 -59.55 -10.98
C ALA A 302 5.81 -60.91 -10.49
N PRO A 303 5.23 -61.06 -9.27
CA PRO A 303 4.61 -62.30 -8.82
C PRO A 303 3.30 -62.64 -9.57
N ALA A 304 2.53 -61.63 -9.98
CA ALA A 304 1.29 -61.81 -10.74
C ALA A 304 1.56 -62.26 -12.19
N VAL A 305 2.60 -61.70 -12.81
CA VAL A 305 3.03 -62.12 -14.16
C VAL A 305 3.71 -63.50 -14.11
N SER A 306 4.51 -63.79 -13.09
CA SER A 306 5.15 -65.09 -12.86
C SER A 306 4.13 -66.23 -12.66
N SER A 307 3.11 -66.01 -11.82
CA SER A 307 2.07 -67.02 -11.56
C SER A 307 1.15 -67.26 -12.76
N THR A 308 0.86 -66.21 -13.54
CA THR A 308 0.07 -66.33 -14.78
C THR A 308 0.86 -67.07 -15.88
N ALA A 309 2.16 -66.76 -16.03
CA ALA A 309 3.04 -67.46 -16.96
C ALA A 309 3.26 -68.94 -16.56
N ALA A 310 3.41 -69.23 -15.25
CA ALA A 310 3.53 -70.58 -14.74
C ALA A 310 2.24 -71.41 -14.90
N ASN A 311 1.07 -70.78 -14.74
CA ASN A 311 -0.22 -71.43 -14.97
C ASN A 311 -0.49 -71.70 -16.46
N LEU A 312 -0.10 -70.78 -17.35
CA LEU A 312 -0.21 -70.96 -18.80
C LEU A 312 0.73 -72.07 -19.30
N ALA A 313 1.96 -72.12 -18.79
CA ALA A 313 2.91 -73.19 -19.09
C ALA A 313 2.44 -74.56 -18.57
N LYS A 314 1.82 -74.62 -17.39
CA LYS A 314 1.21 -75.85 -16.86
C LYS A 314 -0.01 -76.33 -17.69
N MET A 315 -0.83 -75.41 -18.21
CA MET A 315 -1.93 -75.75 -19.12
C MET A 315 -1.43 -76.29 -20.46
N GLN A 316 -0.34 -75.75 -21.00
CA GLN A 316 0.27 -76.26 -22.24
C GLN A 316 0.95 -77.62 -22.04
N ALA A 317 1.55 -77.88 -20.88
CA ALA A 317 2.18 -79.16 -20.57
C ALA A 317 1.18 -80.30 -20.30
N SER A 318 -0.09 -79.99 -19.99
CA SER A 318 -1.13 -80.98 -19.66
C SER A 318 -2.10 -81.28 -20.82
N GLY A 319 -1.95 -80.62 -21.97
CA GLY A 319 -2.84 -80.77 -23.14
C GLY A 319 -2.41 -81.77 -24.22
N GLY A 320 -1.33 -82.53 -24.02
CA GLY A 320 -0.78 -83.45 -25.03
C GLY A 320 -1.06 -84.93 -24.76
N LEU A 321 -2.29 -85.40 -24.96
CA LEU A 321 -2.61 -86.83 -25.07
C LEU A 321 -3.42 -87.10 -26.35
N GLN A 322 -2.97 -88.12 -27.09
CA GLN A 322 -3.28 -88.53 -28.47
C GLN A 322 -4.76 -88.74 -28.81
N PRO A 323 -5.14 -88.54 -30.09
CA PRO A 323 -6.42 -89.00 -30.62
C PRO A 323 -6.38 -90.51 -30.92
N GLY A 324 -7.43 -91.20 -30.49
CA GLY A 324 -7.72 -92.59 -30.85
C GLY A 324 -9.02 -92.69 -31.67
N ALA A 325 -9.02 -93.68 -32.56
CA ALA A 325 -10.04 -94.13 -33.53
C ALA A 325 -10.13 -93.33 -34.84
#